data_AF-A0A357C7S8-F1
#
_entry.id   AF-A0A357C7S8-F1
#
_cell.length_a   1.000
_cell.length_b   1.000
_cell.length_c   1.000
_cell.angle_alpha   90.00
_cell.angle_beta   90.00
_cell.angle_gamma   90.00
#
_symmetry.space_group_name_H-M   'P 1'
#
loop_
_entity.id
_entity.type
_entity.pdbx_description
1 polymer ?
#
loop_
_entity_poly.entity_id
_entity_poly.type
_entity_poly.pdbx_seq_one_letter_code
_entity_poly.pdbx_strand_id
1 'polypeptide(L)' 'IDGQPVGEVTSGSVSPSTGKNIGLAYVPTGSSKIGTEIAIDIRGKILKAKVVKAPFVPSHVKK' A
#
# COMPACT_ATOMS: atom_id res chain seq x y z
N ILE A 1 8.16 -15.58 -13.21
CA ILE A 1 7.06 -14.93 -12.47
C ILE A 1 6.88 -13.59 -13.15
N ASP A 2 6.12 -13.62 -14.24
CA ASP A 2 5.90 -12.52 -15.16
C ASP A 2 5.49 -11.25 -14.42
N GLY A 3 6.07 -10.11 -14.80
CA GLY A 3 5.75 -8.78 -14.32
C GLY A 3 4.34 -8.32 -14.73
N GLN A 4 3.34 -9.19 -14.57
CA GLN A 4 1.96 -8.83 -14.74
C GLN A 4 1.57 -7.88 -13.61
N PRO A 5 1.07 -6.67 -13.94
CA PRO A 5 0.53 -5.78 -12.93
C PRO A 5 -0.66 -6.48 -12.30
N VAL A 6 -0.43 -7.08 -11.14
CA VAL A 6 -1.48 -7.74 -10.36
C VAL A 6 -2.46 -6.71 -9.80
N GLY A 7 -2.12 -5.42 -9.78
CA GLY A 7 -2.96 -4.41 -9.18
C GLY A 7 -2.63 -3.00 -9.65
N GLU A 8 -3.47 -2.05 -9.24
CA GLU A 8 -3.29 -0.64 -9.54
C GLU A 8 -3.35 0.19 -8.25
N VAL A 9 -2.39 1.11 -8.10
CA VAL A 9 -2.38 2.09 -7.02
C VAL A 9 -3.33 3.21 -7.38
N THR A 10 -4.40 3.37 -6.61
CA THR A 10 -5.39 4.44 -6.85
C THR A 10 -4.98 5.76 -6.22
N SER A 11 -4.35 5.70 -5.05
CA SER A 11 -3.88 6.89 -4.35
C SER A 11 -2.67 6.53 -3.51
N GLY A 12 -1.61 7.31 -3.62
CA GLY A 12 -0.40 7.16 -2.82
C GLY A 12 0.08 8.53 -2.40
N SER A 13 0.40 8.69 -1.13
CA SER A 13 0.98 9.92 -0.60
C SER A 13 2.01 9.60 0.47
N VAL A 14 3.00 10.47 0.58
CA VAL A 14 3.93 10.39 1.70
C VAL A 14 3.17 10.80 2.96
N SER A 15 3.12 9.93 3.97
CA SER A 15 2.49 10.26 5.24
C SER A 15 3.54 10.91 6.14
N PRO A 16 3.43 12.22 6.43
CA PRO A 16 4.35 12.88 7.36
C PRO A 16 4.21 12.31 8.78
N SER A 17 3.02 11.82 9.16
CA SER A 17 2.75 11.26 10.49
C SER A 17 3.46 9.94 10.77
N THR A 18 3.66 9.11 9.74
CA THR A 18 4.31 7.79 9.89
C THR A 18 5.74 7.78 9.34
N GLY A 19 6.14 8.84 8.62
CA GLY A 19 7.41 8.89 7.89
C GLY A 19 7.52 7.83 6.77
N LYS A 20 6.38 7.29 6.32
CA LYS A 20 6.29 6.21 5.34
C LYS A 20 5.39 6.60 4.19
N ASN A 21 5.61 6.00 3.02
CA ASN A 21 4.69 6.11 1.90
C ASN A 21 3.48 5.21 2.17
N ILE A 22 2.30 5.79 2.08
CA ILE A 22 1.04 5.09 2.35
C ILE A 22 0.14 5.31 1.14
N GLY A 23 -0.56 4.27 0.74
CA GLY A 23 -1.48 4.34 -0.39
C GLY A 23 -2.54 3.27 -0.34
N LEU A 24 -3.56 3.49 -1.16
CA LEU A 24 -4.57 2.52 -1.50
C LEU A 24 -4.26 1.97 -2.88
N ALA A 25 -4.38 0.66 -3.00
CA ALA A 25 -4.21 -0.05 -4.25
C ALA A 25 -5.21 -1.20 -4.31
N TYR A 26 -5.75 -1.46 -5.50
CA TYR A 26 -6.50 -2.68 -5.77
C TYR A 26 -5.52 -3.79 -6.12
N VAL A 27 -5.55 -4.88 -5.36
CA VAL A 27 -4.76 -6.09 -5.59
C VAL A 27 -5.67 -7.32 -5.56
N PRO A 28 -5.31 -8.44 -6.20
CA PRO A 28 -6.08 -9.67 -6.18
C PRO A 28 -6.23 -10.17 -4.76
N THR A 29 -7.31 -10.91 -4.52
CA THR A 29 -7.65 -11.49 -3.22
C THR A 29 -6.52 -12.32 -2.62
N GLY A 30 -5.73 -13.01 -3.46
CA GLY A 30 -4.53 -13.75 -3.04
C GLY A 30 -3.43 -12.88 -2.42
N SER A 31 -3.31 -11.62 -2.86
CA SER A 31 -2.30 -10.66 -2.38
C SER A 31 -2.87 -9.63 -1.40
N SER A 32 -4.20 -9.63 -1.16
CA SER A 32 -4.90 -8.70 -0.24
C SER A 32 -4.78 -9.10 1.24
N LYS A 33 -4.12 -10.22 1.54
CA LYS A 33 -3.95 -10.69 2.92
C LYS A 33 -3.13 -9.69 3.74
N ILE A 34 -3.59 -9.37 4.94
CA ILE A 34 -2.85 -8.52 5.87
C ILE A 34 -1.52 -9.19 6.20
N GLY A 35 -0.42 -8.44 6.06
CA GLY A 35 0.92 -8.92 6.28
C GLY A 35 1.65 -9.37 5.02
N THR A 36 0.95 -9.50 3.89
CA THR A 36 1.57 -9.85 2.60
C THR A 36 2.52 -8.75 2.14
N GLU A 37 3.71 -9.16 1.72
CA GLU A 37 4.67 -8.29 1.05
C GLU A 37 4.40 -8.28 -0.46
N ILE A 38 4.26 -7.08 -1.00
CA ILE A 38 4.03 -6.83 -2.43
C ILE A 38 5.14 -5.92 -2.96
N ALA A 39 5.49 -6.09 -4.23
CA ALA A 39 6.38 -5.17 -4.92
C ALA A 39 5.52 -4.15 -5.67
N ILE A 40 5.76 -2.86 -5.43
CA ILE A 40 5.10 -1.75 -6.13
C ILE A 40 6.13 -1.00 -6.96
N ASP A 41 5.80 -0.69 -8.20
CA ASP A 41 6.61 0.22 -9.00
C ASP A 41 6.17 1.66 -8.73
N ILE A 42 7.09 2.50 -8.25
CA ILE A 42 6.87 3.92 -8.06
C ILE A 42 7.83 4.68 -8.98
N ARG A 43 7.32 5.16 -10.12
CA ARG A 43 8.09 5.90 -11.14
C ARG A 43 9.33 5.12 -11.63
N GLY A 44 9.20 3.82 -11.90
CA GLY A 44 10.28 2.95 -12.35
C GLY A 44 11.15 2.39 -11.22
N LYS A 45 10.81 2.67 -9.96
CA LYS A 45 11.48 2.07 -8.79
C LYS A 45 10.59 1.01 -8.17
N ILE A 46 11.03 -0.24 -8.25
CA ILE A 46 10.42 -1.35 -7.53
C ILE A 46 10.75 -1.20 -6.03
N LEU A 47 9.73 -0.89 -5.24
CA LEU A 47 9.79 -0.79 -3.79
C LEU A 47 8.95 -1.90 -3.16
N LYS A 48 9.41 -2.45 -2.04
CA LYS A 48 8.63 -3.39 -1.25
C LYS A 48 7.61 -2.62 -0.41
N ALA A 49 6.35 -3.01 -0.53
CA ALA A 49 5.25 -2.53 0.30
C ALA A 49 4.63 -3.71 1.05
N LYS A 50 3.95 -3.41 2.16
CA LYS A 50 3.28 -4.40 2.99
C LYS A 50 1.82 -4.06 3.10
N VAL A 51 0.95 -5.04 2.88
CA VAL A 51 -0.48 -4.88 3.10
C VAL A 51 -0.73 -4.78 4.59
N VAL A 52 -1.24 -3.64 5.03
CA VAL A 52 -1.60 -3.39 6.42
C VAL A 52 -3.09 -3.07 6.52
N LYS A 53 -3.68 -3.36 7.68
CA LYS A 53 -5.08 -3.05 7.94
C LYS A 53 -5.23 -1.53 8.13
N ALA A 54 -6.22 -0.92 7.47
CA ALA A 54 -6.62 0.45 7.77
C ALA A 54 -7.31 0.52 9.17
N PRO A 55 -7.24 1.65 9.89
CA PRO A 55 -6.69 2.95 9.48
C PRO A 55 -5.16 3.06 9.64
N PHE A 56 -4.53 3.76 8.69
CA PHE A 56 -3.08 3.97 8.66
C PHE A 56 -2.56 4.98 9.70
N VAL A 57 -3.45 5.84 10.20
CA VAL A 57 -3.17 6.84 11.24
C VAL A 57 -4.27 6.72 12.29
N PRO A 58 -3.95 6.79 13.60
CA PRO A 58 -4.95 6.80 14.64
C PRO A 58 -5.80 8.06 14.51
N SER A 59 -7.09 7.87 14.19
CA SER A 59 -8.07 8.95 14.11
C SER A 59 -8.21 9.62 15.47
N HIS A 60 -7.69 10.84 15.62
CA HIS A 60 -7.92 11.72 16.78
C HIS A 60 -9.26 12.46 16.70
N VAL A 61 -10.22 11.91 15.96
CA VAL A 61 -11.55 12.51 15.86
C VAL A 61 -12.26 12.26 17.20
N LYS A 62 -12.37 13.31 18.03
CA LYS A 62 -13.28 13.29 19.17
C LYS A 62 -14.69 13.03 18.62
N LYS A 63 -15.31 11.95 19.09
CA LYS A 63 -16.75 11.74 18.95
C LYS A 63 -17.51 12.83 19.68
#